data_AF-A0A2K8T1V2-F1
#
_entry.id   AF-A0A2K8T1V2-F1
#
_cell.length_a   1.000
_cell.length_b   1.000
_cell.length_c   1.000
_cell.angle_alpha   90.00
_cell.angle_beta   90.00
_cell.angle_gamma   90.00
#
_symmetry.space_group_name_H-M   'P 1'
#
loop_
_entity.id
_entity.type
_entity.pdbx_description
1 polymer ?
#
loop_
_entity_poly.entity_id
_entity_poly.type
_entity_poly.pdbx_seq_one_letter_code
_entity_poly.pdbx_strand_id
1 'polypeptide(L)'
;MPLPDYIDNSRYKLQTILKTLIEEENQIILDIATGFFRIEAWVRLEAAMNRLTNLRLLIGRDPTIRPAESDRIDLIRYFRRDIQQELEEEDFKASYKQQIDRMIAYLQQDHIQVRLYGATNGEFLHAKAYTPLLSLSELSK
;
A
#
# COMPACT_ATOMS: atom_id res chain seq x y z
N MET A 1 1.62 -15.35 17.44
CA MET A 1 3.09 -15.54 17.69
C MET A 1 3.61 -14.25 18.31
N PRO A 2 4.58 -14.23 19.25
CA PRO A 2 5.12 -12.95 19.72
C PRO A 2 5.73 -12.19 18.53
N LEU A 3 5.28 -10.94 18.32
CA LEU A 3 5.80 -10.09 17.26
C LEU A 3 7.29 -9.82 17.50
N PRO A 4 8.15 -9.96 16.47
CA PRO A 4 9.57 -9.69 16.62
C PRO A 4 9.84 -8.19 16.69
N ASP A 5 10.79 -7.79 17.54
CA ASP A 5 11.26 -6.40 17.60
C ASP A 5 12.00 -5.97 16.32
N TYR A 6 12.57 -6.94 15.58
CA TYR A 6 13.34 -6.70 14.37
C TYR A 6 12.77 -7.47 13.18
N ILE A 7 12.51 -6.71 12.11
CA ILE A 7 12.14 -7.24 10.79
C ILE A 7 13.33 -7.02 9.86
N ASP A 8 13.96 -8.11 9.44
CA ASP A 8 15.22 -8.09 8.67
C ASP A 8 15.06 -8.63 7.25
N ASN A 9 13.86 -9.10 6.88
CA ASN A 9 13.54 -9.79 5.64
C ASN A 9 14.35 -11.10 5.39
N SER A 10 15.10 -11.58 6.38
CA SER A 10 15.83 -12.85 6.35
C SER A 10 15.09 -13.90 7.17
N ARG A 11 14.88 -13.61 8.46
CA ARG A 11 14.18 -14.44 9.43
C ARG A 11 12.72 -14.01 9.56
N TYR A 12 12.48 -12.71 9.59
CA TYR A 12 11.14 -12.14 9.69
C TYR A 12 10.92 -11.19 8.52
N LYS A 13 10.02 -11.58 7.61
CA LYS A 13 9.64 -10.77 6.46
C LYS A 13 8.50 -9.84 6.83
N LEU A 14 8.56 -8.59 6.39
CA LEU A 14 7.50 -7.60 6.62
C LEU A 14 6.13 -8.13 6.17
N GLN A 15 6.07 -8.79 5.01
CA GLN A 15 4.85 -9.42 4.50
C GLN A 15 4.24 -10.40 5.51
N THR A 16 5.05 -11.26 6.12
CA THR A 16 4.58 -12.26 7.09
C THR A 16 4.05 -11.56 8.34
N ILE A 17 4.78 -10.54 8.83
CA ILE A 17 4.36 -9.80 10.01
C ILE A 17 3.05 -9.04 9.78
N LEU A 18 2.89 -8.37 8.63
CA LEU A 18 1.64 -7.70 8.29
C LEU A 18 0.47 -8.67 8.19
N LYS A 19 0.67 -9.86 7.61
CA LYS A 19 -0.37 -10.90 7.59
C LYS A 19 -0.76 -11.33 8.99
N THR A 20 0.20 -11.67 9.84
CA THR A 20 -0.08 -12.07 11.23
C THR A 20 -0.82 -10.96 11.99
N LEU A 21 -0.38 -9.70 11.87
CA LEU A 21 -1.06 -8.56 12.50
C LEU A 21 -2.53 -8.46 12.09
N ILE A 22 -2.83 -8.55 10.80
CA ILE A 22 -4.19 -8.36 10.30
C ILE A 22 -5.05 -9.61 10.52
N GLU A 23 -4.49 -10.79 10.26
CA GLU A 23 -5.25 -12.03 10.17
C GLU A 23 -5.39 -12.78 11.50
N GLU A 24 -4.35 -12.73 12.33
CA GLU A 24 -4.29 -13.43 13.62
C GLU A 24 -4.55 -12.48 14.79
N GLU A 25 -3.94 -11.28 14.77
CA GLU A 25 -4.03 -10.29 15.86
C GLU A 25 -5.15 -9.26 15.63
N ASN A 26 -5.97 -9.45 14.59
CA ASN A 26 -7.16 -8.65 14.26
C ASN A 26 -6.92 -7.13 14.17
N GLN A 27 -5.72 -6.72 13.75
CA GLN A 27 -5.37 -5.33 13.49
C GLN A 27 -6.00 -4.87 12.17
N ILE A 28 -7.26 -4.44 12.25
CA ILE A 28 -8.09 -4.08 11.09
C ILE A 28 -8.05 -2.58 10.73
N ILE A 29 -7.31 -1.77 11.49
CA ILE A 29 -7.05 -0.36 11.19
C ILE A 29 -5.54 -0.19 11.01
N LEU A 30 -5.13 0.30 9.84
CA LEU A 30 -3.72 0.39 9.48
C LEU A 30 -3.40 1.73 8.80
N ASP A 31 -2.30 2.33 9.20
CA ASP A 31 -1.71 3.44 8.45
C ASP A 31 -0.35 3.05 7.89
N ILE A 32 -0.12 3.43 6.64
CA ILE A 32 1.11 3.15 5.90
C ILE A 32 1.62 4.46 5.31
N ALA A 33 2.88 4.79 5.60
CA ALA A 33 3.63 5.79 4.84
C ALA A 33 4.75 5.05 4.11
N THR A 34 4.83 5.19 2.78
CA THR A 34 5.88 4.55 1.98
C THR A 34 6.30 5.44 0.81
N GLY A 35 7.59 5.48 0.48
CA GLY A 35 8.07 6.22 -0.69
C GLY A 35 7.57 5.67 -2.03
N PHE A 36 7.32 4.36 -2.12
CA PHE A 36 6.83 3.70 -3.33
C PHE A 36 5.83 2.60 -2.97
N PHE A 37 4.85 2.39 -3.85
CA PHE A 37 3.86 1.33 -3.71
C PHE A 37 3.86 0.45 -4.96
N ARG A 38 4.18 -0.83 -4.78
CA ARG A 38 4.29 -1.82 -5.86
C ARG A 38 3.09 -2.75 -5.87
N ILE A 39 2.57 -3.05 -7.06
CA ILE A 39 1.39 -3.92 -7.24
C ILE A 39 1.66 -5.32 -6.68
N GLU A 40 2.86 -5.87 -6.89
CA GLU A 40 3.21 -7.22 -6.42
C GLU A 40 3.22 -7.31 -4.90
N ALA A 41 3.58 -6.23 -4.21
CA ALA A 41 3.54 -6.18 -2.76
C ALA A 41 2.09 -6.23 -2.25
N TRP A 42 1.18 -5.53 -2.93
CA TRP A 42 -0.26 -5.61 -2.63
C TRP A 42 -0.84 -6.97 -2.93
N VAL A 43 -0.57 -7.57 -4.09
CA VAL A 43 -1.09 -8.91 -4.48
C VAL A 43 -0.72 -9.97 -3.44
N ARG A 44 0.50 -9.92 -2.89
CA ARG A 44 0.95 -10.84 -1.83
C ARG A 44 0.17 -10.69 -0.52
N LEU A 45 -0.42 -9.53 -0.29
CA LEU A 45 -1.17 -9.14 0.91
C LEU A 45 -2.68 -8.98 0.66
N GLU A 46 -3.17 -9.16 -0.57
CA GLU A 46 -4.55 -8.85 -1.00
C GLU A 46 -5.60 -9.42 -0.05
N ALA A 47 -5.49 -10.72 0.30
CA ALA A 47 -6.42 -11.37 1.23
C ALA A 47 -6.43 -10.73 2.62
N ALA A 48 -5.27 -10.40 3.19
CA ALA A 48 -5.16 -9.74 4.48
C ALA A 48 -5.69 -8.31 4.42
N MET A 49 -5.27 -7.54 3.42
CA MET A 49 -5.66 -6.14 3.22
C MET A 49 -7.18 -5.96 3.05
N ASN A 50 -7.87 -6.94 2.44
CA ASN A 50 -9.33 -6.97 2.33
C ASN A 50 -10.06 -7.15 3.68
N ARG A 51 -9.36 -7.45 4.78
CA ARG A 51 -9.94 -7.53 6.14
C ARG A 51 -9.89 -6.19 6.87
N LEU A 52 -9.15 -5.21 6.35
CA LEU A 52 -9.05 -3.89 6.96
C LEU A 52 -10.40 -3.16 6.87
N THR A 53 -10.79 -2.52 7.97
CA THR A 53 -11.98 -1.65 8.02
C THR A 53 -11.61 -0.18 7.86
N ASN A 54 -10.32 0.17 7.96
CA ASN A 54 -9.82 1.49 7.62
C ASN A 54 -8.32 1.42 7.26
N LEU A 55 -7.95 2.03 6.12
CA LEU A 55 -6.56 2.16 5.68
C LEU A 55 -6.26 3.61 5.33
N ARG A 56 -5.17 4.16 5.87
CA ARG A 56 -4.59 5.41 5.36
C ARG A 56 -3.24 5.12 4.73
N LEU A 57 -3.15 5.34 3.42
CA LEU A 57 -1.95 5.10 2.63
C LEU A 57 -1.39 6.44 2.13
N LEU A 58 -0.25 6.83 2.68
CA LEU A 58 0.54 7.96 2.20
C LEU A 58 1.68 7.43 1.31
N ILE A 59 1.62 7.74 0.02
CA ILE A 59 2.63 7.32 -0.96
C ILE A 59 3.52 8.52 -1.26
N GLY A 60 4.82 8.30 -1.34
CA GLY A 60 5.76 9.23 -1.93
C GLY A 60 5.60 9.32 -3.44
N ARG A 61 6.17 10.35 -4.02
CA ARG A 61 6.18 10.54 -5.47
C ARG A 61 7.42 9.93 -6.07
N ASP A 62 7.27 9.12 -7.11
CA ASP A 62 8.44 8.72 -7.91
C ASP A 62 9.11 9.97 -8.52
N PRO A 63 10.43 10.18 -8.32
CA PRO A 63 11.14 11.35 -8.82
C PRO A 63 11.07 11.50 -10.36
N THR A 64 10.68 10.44 -11.09
CA THR A 64 10.53 10.44 -12.55
C THR A 64 9.16 10.94 -13.04
N ILE A 65 8.16 11.06 -12.16
CA ILE A 65 6.82 11.54 -12.50
C ILE A 65 6.81 13.08 -12.43
N ARG A 66 6.52 13.76 -13.55
CA ARG A 66 6.41 15.24 -13.62
C ARG A 66 5.15 15.76 -12.93
N PRO A 67 5.15 17.02 -12.42
CA PRO A 67 4.03 17.52 -11.64
C PRO A 67 2.81 17.64 -12.55
N ALA A 68 1.72 16.99 -12.19
CA ALA A 68 0.43 17.22 -12.82
C ALA A 68 -0.54 17.65 -11.71
N GLU A 69 -1.16 18.80 -11.93
CA GLU A 69 -2.05 19.51 -11.01
C GLU A 69 -3.23 18.62 -10.57
N SER A 70 -3.24 18.22 -9.30
CA SER A 70 -4.41 17.84 -8.48
C SER A 70 -3.93 17.12 -7.22
N ASP A 71 -4.40 17.55 -6.04
CA ASP A 71 -4.16 16.89 -4.74
C ASP A 71 -4.77 15.49 -4.65
N ARG A 72 -5.69 15.15 -5.57
CA ARG A 72 -6.27 13.82 -5.71
C ARG A 72 -5.53 13.08 -6.81
N ILE A 73 -4.87 11.99 -6.42
CA ILE A 73 -4.26 11.06 -7.35
C ILE A 73 -5.37 10.45 -8.22
N ASP A 74 -5.25 10.58 -9.54
CA ASP A 74 -5.88 9.62 -10.44
C ASP A 74 -5.05 8.33 -10.34
N LEU A 75 -5.33 7.51 -9.31
CA LEU A 75 -4.61 6.27 -9.01
C LEU A 75 -4.57 5.36 -10.23
N ILE A 76 -5.64 5.40 -11.03
CA ILE A 76 -5.75 4.68 -12.29
C ILE A 76 -4.67 5.17 -13.25
N ARG A 77 -4.48 6.48 -13.45
CA ARG A 77 -3.39 7.01 -14.28
C ARG A 77 -2.01 6.72 -13.71
N TYR A 78 -1.82 6.83 -12.39
CA TYR A 78 -0.54 6.56 -11.73
C TYR A 78 -0.10 5.12 -12.00
N PHE A 79 -0.93 4.13 -11.66
CA PHE A 79 -0.59 2.72 -11.88
C PHE A 79 -0.61 2.32 -13.35
N ARG A 80 -1.46 2.92 -14.20
CA ARG A 80 -1.41 2.68 -15.66
C ARG A 80 -0.11 3.16 -16.30
N ARG A 81 0.56 4.15 -15.73
CA ARG A 81 1.85 4.61 -16.26
C ARG A 81 2.95 3.58 -16.00
N ASP A 82 2.95 2.94 -14.83
CA ASP A 82 3.88 1.84 -14.52
C ASP A 82 3.70 0.65 -15.47
N ILE A 83 2.45 0.30 -15.83
CA ILE A 83 2.15 -0.72 -16.86
C ILE A 83 2.89 -0.44 -18.17
N GLN A 84 2.92 0.81 -18.62
CA GLN A 84 3.52 1.17 -19.91
C GLN A 84 5.05 1.06 -19.90
N GLN A 85 5.69 1.09 -18.73
CA GLN A 85 7.14 1.02 -18.59
C GLN A 85 7.66 -0.42 -18.45
N GLU A 86 6.84 -1.39 -18.03
CA GLU A 86 7.29 -2.74 -17.65
C GLU A 86 7.02 -3.85 -18.69
N LEU A 87 6.46 -3.57 -19.87
CA LEU A 87 5.94 -4.65 -20.74
C LEU A 87 6.73 -4.91 -22.03
N GLU A 88 7.58 -5.94 -21.99
CA GLU A 88 7.84 -6.85 -23.11
C GLU A 88 7.02 -8.15 -22.86
N GLU A 89 6.32 -8.67 -23.89
CA GLU A 89 5.45 -9.89 -23.92
C GLU A 89 3.94 -9.72 -23.59
N GLU A 90 3.08 -10.45 -24.33
CA GLU A 90 1.62 -10.23 -24.41
C GLU A 90 0.77 -10.97 -23.36
N ASP A 91 1.11 -12.21 -22.98
CA ASP A 91 0.33 -12.97 -21.99
C ASP A 91 0.49 -12.42 -20.56
N PHE A 92 1.65 -11.82 -20.28
CA PHE A 92 1.89 -11.08 -19.04
C PHE A 92 0.94 -9.88 -18.91
N LYS A 93 0.47 -9.30 -20.03
CA LYS A 93 -0.41 -8.11 -20.03
C LYS A 93 -1.78 -8.38 -19.43
N ALA A 94 -2.39 -9.54 -19.71
CA ALA A 94 -3.77 -9.81 -19.31
C ALA A 94 -3.89 -10.07 -17.80
N SER A 95 -3.03 -10.94 -17.26
CA SER A 95 -3.01 -11.26 -15.83
C SER A 95 -2.58 -10.08 -14.97
N TYR A 96 -1.60 -9.29 -15.45
CA TYR A 96 -1.14 -8.09 -14.76
C TYR A 96 -2.19 -6.98 -14.77
N LYS A 97 -2.88 -6.77 -15.90
CA LYS A 97 -4.03 -5.85 -15.97
C LYS A 97 -5.11 -6.21 -14.96
N GLN A 98 -5.45 -7.50 -14.83
CA GLN A 98 -6.44 -7.95 -13.85
C GLN A 98 -5.99 -7.67 -12.41
N GLN A 99 -4.70 -7.78 -12.08
CA GLN A 99 -4.17 -7.43 -10.76
C GLN A 99 -4.34 -5.94 -10.47
N ILE A 100 -4.09 -5.10 -11.45
CA ILE A 100 -4.23 -3.65 -11.33
C ILE A 100 -5.69 -3.23 -11.19
N ASP A 101 -6.59 -3.82 -11.99
CA ASP A 101 -8.01 -3.52 -11.88
C ASP A 101 -8.57 -3.86 -10.48
N ARG A 102 -8.14 -4.99 -9.90
CA ARG A 102 -8.50 -5.35 -8.52
C ARG A 102 -7.90 -4.41 -7.49
N MET A 103 -6.64 -4.05 -7.65
CA MET A 103 -5.97 -3.11 -6.73
C MET A 103 -6.62 -1.72 -6.78
N ILE A 104 -6.95 -1.21 -7.97
CA ILE A 104 -7.68 0.04 -8.14
C ILE A 104 -9.04 -0.05 -7.43
N ALA A 105 -9.80 -1.12 -7.66
CA ALA A 105 -11.09 -1.33 -7.03
C ALA A 105 -10.98 -1.35 -5.50
N TYR A 106 -9.92 -1.96 -4.95
CA TYR A 106 -9.63 -1.95 -3.52
C TYR A 106 -9.33 -0.53 -3.01
N LEU A 107 -8.43 0.20 -3.67
CA LEU A 107 -8.04 1.56 -3.25
C LEU A 107 -9.17 2.61 -3.41
N GLN A 108 -10.23 2.29 -4.16
CA GLN A 108 -11.39 3.16 -4.36
C GLN A 108 -12.49 2.98 -3.29
N GLN A 109 -12.36 2.01 -2.39
CA GLN A 109 -13.34 1.80 -1.33
C GLN A 109 -13.34 2.97 -0.34
N ASP A 110 -14.51 3.34 0.20
CA ASP A 110 -14.68 4.54 1.04
C ASP A 110 -13.81 4.58 2.29
N HIS A 111 -13.48 3.41 2.84
CA HIS A 111 -12.65 3.27 4.04
C HIS A 111 -11.15 3.18 3.74
N ILE A 112 -10.77 3.29 2.47
CA ILE A 112 -9.38 3.30 2.02
C ILE A 112 -9.04 4.71 1.53
N GLN A 113 -8.10 5.35 2.22
CA GLN A 113 -7.72 6.74 1.96
C GLN A 113 -6.30 6.78 1.43
N VAL A 114 -6.14 7.14 0.16
CA VAL A 114 -4.81 7.24 -0.47
C VAL A 114 -4.46 8.70 -0.73
N ARG A 115 -3.25 9.10 -0.34
CA ARG A 115 -2.71 10.45 -0.57
C ARG A 115 -1.30 10.40 -1.11
N LEU A 116 -0.95 11.37 -1.94
CA LEU A 116 0.41 11.55 -2.46
C LEU A 116 1.11 12.65 -1.67
N TYR A 117 2.21 12.31 -1.03
CA TYR A 117 3.12 13.29 -0.47
C TYR A 117 3.92 13.95 -1.60
N GLY A 118 4.14 15.26 -1.54
CA GLY A 118 4.94 15.95 -2.55
C GLY A 118 4.15 16.43 -3.78
N ALA A 119 2.82 16.30 -3.79
CA ALA A 119 2.00 16.66 -4.94
C ALA A 119 2.11 18.14 -5.32
N THR A 120 2.15 19.02 -4.32
CA THR A 120 2.13 20.49 -4.49
C THR A 120 3.49 21.15 -4.29
N ASN A 121 4.34 20.59 -3.43
CA ASN A 121 5.63 21.18 -3.06
C ASN A 121 6.85 20.46 -3.66
N GLY A 122 6.66 19.33 -4.35
CA GLY A 122 7.74 18.57 -5.00
C GLY A 122 8.67 17.85 -4.02
N GLU A 123 8.32 17.79 -2.73
CA GLU A 123 9.13 17.10 -1.72
C GLU A 123 8.97 15.58 -1.83
N PHE A 124 10.04 14.85 -1.51
CA PHE A 124 10.06 13.40 -1.59
C PHE A 124 9.87 12.77 -0.21
N LEU A 125 9.01 11.75 -0.13
CA LEU A 125 8.83 10.93 1.07
C LEU A 125 9.77 9.73 1.05
N HIS A 126 10.88 9.78 1.81
CA HIS A 126 11.78 8.61 1.99
C HIS A 126 11.33 7.64 3.10
N ALA A 127 10.41 8.08 3.97
CA ALA A 127 9.99 7.32 5.13
C ALA A 127 9.24 6.02 4.78
N LYS A 128 9.37 5.03 5.67
CA LYS A 128 8.57 3.80 5.68
C LYS A 128 8.06 3.58 7.08
N ALA A 129 6.76 3.64 7.25
CA ALA A 129 6.10 3.41 8.53
C ALA A 129 4.84 2.58 8.30
N TYR A 130 4.64 1.60 9.18
CA TYR A 130 3.47 0.73 9.20
C TYR A 130 2.96 0.76 10.63
N THR A 131 1.87 1.46 10.89
CA THR A 131 1.35 1.67 12.24
C THR A 131 -0.05 1.09 12.34
N PRO A 132 -0.19 -0.12 12.91
CA PRO A 132 -1.51 -0.60 13.32
C PRO A 132 -2.02 0.28 14.46
N LEU A 133 -3.28 0.69 14.38
CA LEU A 133 -3.94 1.42 15.44
C LEU A 133 -4.56 0.43 16.41
N LEU A 134 -4.09 0.44 17.67
CA LEU A 134 -4.74 -0.28 18.74
C LEU A 134 -6.17 0.23 18.88
N SER A 135 -7.13 -0.69 18.98
CA SER A 135 -8.50 -0.35 19.32
C SER A 135 -8.50 0.39 20.66
N LEU A 136 -9.27 1.47 20.79
CA LEU A 136 -9.43 2.22 22.05
C LEU A 136 -9.87 1.31 23.21
N SER A 137 -10.47 0.15 22.93
CA SER A 137 -10.81 -0.87 23.94
C SER A 137 -9.60 -1.55 24.59
N GLU A 138 -8.41 -1.46 24.00
CA GLU A 138 -7.17 -2.08 24.50
C GLU A 138 -6.31 -1.12 25.33
N LEU A 139 -6.56 0.19 25.22
CA LEU A 139 -5.85 1.23 25.97
C LEU A 139 -6.47 1.54 27.34
N SER A 140 -7.53 0.83 27.73
CA SER A 140 -8.25 1.02 29.00
C SER A 140 -7.98 -0.06 30.06
N LYS A 141 -6.93 -0.87 29.90
CA LYS A 141 -6.41 -1.76 30.94
C LYS A 141 -5.17 -1.17 31.59
#